data_AF-A0A1M7HDD9-F1
#
_entry.id   AF-A0A1M7HDD9-F1
#
_cell.length_a   1.000
_cell.length_b   1.000
_cell.length_c   1.000
_cell.angle_alpha   90.00
_cell.angle_beta   90.00
_cell.angle_gamma   90.00
#
_symmetry.space_group_name_H-M   'P 1'
#
loop_
_entity.id
_entity.type
_entity.pdbx_description
1 polymer ?
#
loop_
_entity_poly.entity_id
_entity_poly.type
_entity_poly.pdbx_seq_one_letter_code
_entity_poly.pdbx_strand_id
1 'polypeptide(L)'
;MHIRSSLLKTIFIAGVLFSQTVFGQDARELFNTATGFQRTGDYSNAILVFNQALQLEPDNFETKKQLGYTFYLKGDLNRAKTIIEPLLNSKEADVQVYQIAGNIYVSREDWKVAQKMYEKALRKFPESGELYNDNGNLLMNFKMYDAALNSWLKGIEKDPTFPGNYYNATKTYSFSNNPMWCILYGEVFMNMESFTTRTAEIRNILLESYKRLFNDPSLLNSVLPDEGKKKGRSGDSGFSQAYKQTMGKQISVITGGVDLDALVMVRTRFLLDWDNSYASNYPDALFDFQRKMLKEGLFDAYNQWLFGPAINQAAYRGWTALHKQEYDTFSKYQRNNPLKPRPDEYYNDGKFSLVNAGY
;
A
#
# COMPACT_ATOMS: atom_id res chain seq x y z
N MET A 1 -4.96 88.92 49.76
CA MET A 1 -4.76 90.01 48.78
C MET A 1 -3.52 89.66 47.96
N HIS A 2 -3.69 89.49 46.63
CA HIS A 2 -2.64 89.53 45.60
C HIS A 2 -1.46 88.52 45.67
N ILE A 3 -0.86 88.04 44.58
CA ILE A 3 -1.14 87.96 43.13
C ILE A 3 0.01 87.10 42.55
N ARG A 4 -0.33 86.32 41.51
CA ARG A 4 0.43 85.92 40.30
C ARG A 4 1.96 86.13 40.23
N SER A 5 2.63 85.14 39.60
CA SER A 5 3.20 85.22 38.23
C SER A 5 3.89 83.88 37.89
N SER A 6 3.40 83.08 36.93
CA SER A 6 3.72 83.14 35.48
C SER A 6 5.18 82.82 35.14
N LEU A 7 5.46 81.65 34.54
CA LEU A 7 6.06 81.50 33.18
C LEU A 7 6.48 80.04 32.85
N LEU A 8 6.00 79.59 31.68
CA LEU A 8 6.68 78.80 30.63
C LEU A 8 7.05 77.30 30.81
N LYS A 9 6.24 76.48 30.12
CA LYS A 9 6.58 75.49 29.07
C LYS A 9 7.65 74.44 29.38
N THR A 10 7.20 73.19 29.52
CA THR A 10 7.81 72.07 28.79
C THR A 10 6.78 70.96 28.58
N ILE A 11 6.38 70.75 27.33
CA ILE A 11 5.59 69.58 26.91
C ILE A 11 6.60 68.47 26.63
N PHE A 12 6.54 67.38 27.41
CA PHE A 12 7.34 66.18 27.19
C PHE A 12 6.46 65.17 26.43
N ILE A 13 6.60 65.12 25.10
CA ILE A 13 6.01 64.04 24.29
C ILE A 13 6.98 62.86 24.39
N ALA A 14 6.67 61.91 25.27
CA ALA A 14 7.33 60.61 25.29
C ALA A 14 6.81 59.78 24.11
N GLY A 15 7.58 59.73 23.02
CA GLY A 15 7.37 58.77 21.94
C GLY A 15 7.70 57.37 22.43
N VAL A 16 6.68 56.54 22.67
CA VAL A 16 6.85 55.11 22.87
C VAL A 16 7.12 54.48 21.50
N LEU A 17 8.39 54.19 21.23
CA LEU A 17 8.79 53.30 20.15
C LEU A 17 8.35 51.88 20.53
N PHE A 18 7.25 51.42 19.95
CA PHE A 18 6.98 49.98 19.85
C PHE A 18 8.04 49.38 18.93
N SER A 19 9.14 48.88 19.50
CA SER A 19 9.92 47.87 18.80
C SER A 19 9.06 46.60 18.79
N GLN A 20 8.26 46.42 17.74
CA GLN A 20 7.76 45.10 17.43
C GLN A 20 9.00 44.25 17.17
N THR A 21 9.32 43.36 18.10
CA THR A 21 10.21 42.25 17.82
C THR A 21 9.52 41.43 16.74
N VAL A 22 9.87 41.68 15.49
CA VAL A 22 9.58 40.77 14.39
C VAL A 22 10.36 39.51 14.75
N PHE A 23 9.68 38.54 15.37
CA PHE A 23 10.20 37.19 15.45
C PHE A 23 10.30 36.71 14.01
N GLY A 24 11.49 36.84 13.40
CA GLY A 24 11.75 36.25 12.10
C GLY A 24 11.54 34.76 12.25
N GLN A 25 10.54 34.21 11.59
CA GLN A 25 10.35 32.76 11.54
C GLN A 25 11.64 32.15 11.00
N ASP A 26 12.16 31.14 11.70
CA ASP A 26 13.29 30.38 11.18
C ASP A 26 12.84 29.50 9.99
N ALA A 27 13.80 29.05 9.17
CA ALA A 27 13.50 28.27 7.97
C ALA A 27 12.69 26.99 8.26
N ARG A 28 12.86 26.43 9.47
CA ARG A 28 12.17 25.22 9.91
C ARG A 28 10.70 25.48 10.24
N GLU A 29 10.39 26.61 10.89
CA GLU A 29 9.02 27.03 11.16
C GLU A 29 8.26 27.33 9.85
N LEU A 30 8.91 27.99 8.90
CA LEU A 30 8.37 28.21 7.56
C LEU A 30 8.12 26.88 6.84
N PHE A 31 9.07 25.94 6.88
CA PHE A 31 8.89 24.60 6.32
C PHE A 31 7.67 23.89 6.92
N ASN A 32 7.53 23.89 8.25
CA ASN A 32 6.40 23.27 8.93
C ASN A 32 5.06 23.94 8.56
N THR A 33 5.04 25.27 8.46
CA THR A 33 3.87 26.04 8.04
C THR A 33 3.47 25.69 6.60
N ALA A 34 4.43 25.65 5.68
CA ALA A 34 4.21 25.30 4.28
C ALA A 34 3.70 23.86 4.11
N THR A 35 4.26 22.88 4.84
CA THR A 35 3.73 21.51 4.85
C THR A 35 2.31 21.43 5.42
N GLY A 36 1.96 22.31 6.37
CA GLY A 36 0.59 22.49 6.85
C GLY A 36 -0.39 22.85 5.73
N PHE A 37 -0.08 23.92 4.98
CA PHE A 37 -0.86 24.33 3.81
C PHE A 37 -0.91 23.24 2.73
N GLN A 38 0.20 22.55 2.48
CA GLN A 38 0.25 21.45 1.51
C GLN A 38 -0.72 20.32 1.90
N ARG A 39 -0.79 19.93 3.18
CA ARG A 39 -1.72 18.90 3.67
C ARG A 39 -3.18 19.30 3.54
N THR A 40 -3.52 20.57 3.66
CA THR A 40 -4.89 21.08 3.50
C THR A 40 -5.26 21.34 2.04
N GLY A 41 -4.36 21.05 1.08
CA GLY A 41 -4.58 21.29 -0.34
C GLY A 41 -4.42 22.76 -0.76
N ASP A 42 -3.98 23.64 0.13
CA ASP A 42 -3.70 25.04 -0.18
C ASP A 42 -2.29 25.19 -0.78
N TYR A 43 -2.15 24.66 -1.99
CA TYR A 43 -0.85 24.60 -2.67
C TYR A 43 -0.29 25.99 -2.99
N SER A 44 -1.15 27.00 -3.15
CA SER A 44 -0.70 28.37 -3.43
C SER A 44 0.01 28.97 -2.22
N ASN A 45 -0.55 28.86 -1.02
CA ASN A 45 0.10 29.33 0.19
C ASN A 45 1.30 28.46 0.56
N ALA A 46 1.23 27.13 0.38
CA ALA A 46 2.38 26.25 0.57
C ALA A 46 3.58 26.68 -0.28
N ILE A 47 3.38 26.94 -1.57
CA ILE A 47 4.44 27.43 -2.48
C ILE A 47 5.01 28.77 -1.99
N LEU A 48 4.17 29.71 -1.57
CA LEU A 48 4.62 31.01 -1.07
C LEU A 48 5.55 30.84 0.13
N VAL A 49 5.13 30.05 1.12
CA VAL A 49 5.88 29.86 2.37
C VAL A 49 7.13 29.01 2.14
N PHE A 50 7.10 27.99 1.29
CA PHE A 50 8.30 27.24 0.90
C PHE A 50 9.35 28.13 0.21
N ASN A 51 8.92 29.07 -0.64
CA ASN A 51 9.85 30.03 -1.25
C ASN A 51 10.49 30.95 -0.19
N GLN A 52 9.75 31.36 0.85
CA GLN A 52 10.32 32.11 1.98
C GLN A 52 11.33 31.27 2.75
N ALA A 53 11.05 29.99 3.01
CA ALA A 53 12.01 29.08 3.64
C ALA A 53 13.29 28.96 2.81
N LEU A 54 13.19 28.87 1.47
CA LEU A 54 14.34 28.84 0.56
C LEU A 54 15.05 30.20 0.43
N GLN A 55 14.45 31.32 0.80
CA GLN A 55 15.17 32.58 0.90
C GLN A 55 16.15 32.58 2.09
N LEU A 56 15.80 31.88 3.17
CA LEU A 56 16.65 31.73 4.35
C LEU A 56 17.71 30.63 4.16
N GLU A 57 17.31 29.51 3.56
CA GLU A 57 18.19 28.38 3.27
C GLU A 57 18.08 27.95 1.79
N PRO A 58 18.78 28.66 0.87
CA PRO A 58 18.64 28.42 -0.58
C PRO A 58 19.01 27.02 -1.04
N ASP A 59 19.77 26.27 -0.25
CA ASP A 59 20.24 24.92 -0.58
C ASP A 59 19.56 23.81 0.21
N ASN A 60 18.52 24.12 0.99
CA ASN A 60 17.79 23.13 1.75
C ASN A 60 17.08 22.12 0.82
N PHE A 61 17.60 20.90 0.78
CA PHE A 61 17.16 19.84 -0.12
C PHE A 61 15.71 19.43 0.11
N GLU A 62 15.33 19.21 1.37
CA GLU A 62 13.98 18.80 1.73
C GLU A 62 12.96 19.88 1.35
N THR A 63 13.29 21.14 1.56
CA THR A 63 12.43 22.27 1.16
C THR A 63 12.27 22.35 -0.35
N LYS A 64 13.35 22.17 -1.13
CA LYS A 64 13.28 22.08 -2.61
C LYS A 64 12.43 20.88 -3.04
N LYS A 65 12.61 19.72 -2.42
CA LYS A 65 11.84 18.49 -2.71
C LYS A 65 10.35 18.72 -2.46
N GLN A 66 9.97 19.25 -1.31
CA GLN A 66 8.58 19.55 -0.98
C GLN A 66 8.00 20.61 -1.91
N LEU A 67 8.72 21.69 -2.20
CA LEU A 67 8.26 22.72 -3.13
C LEU A 67 7.99 22.15 -4.53
N GLY A 68 8.91 21.32 -5.05
CA GLY A 68 8.73 20.64 -6.33
C GLY A 68 7.51 19.71 -6.32
N TYR A 69 7.28 18.98 -5.23
CA TYR A 69 6.09 18.16 -5.04
C TYR A 69 4.81 19.01 -4.94
N THR A 70 4.84 20.16 -4.27
CA THR A 70 3.70 21.09 -4.20
C THR A 70 3.33 21.62 -5.58
N PHE A 71 4.31 21.95 -6.43
CA PHE A 71 4.04 22.34 -7.82
C PHE A 71 3.40 21.20 -8.61
N TYR A 72 3.86 19.96 -8.42
CA TYR A 72 3.26 18.78 -9.03
C TYR A 72 1.80 18.61 -8.59
N LEU A 73 1.51 18.67 -7.29
CA LEU A 73 0.14 18.57 -6.75
C LEU A 73 -0.78 19.68 -7.25
N LYS A 74 -0.24 20.88 -7.50
CA LYS A 74 -0.96 22.00 -8.10
C LYS A 74 -1.21 21.82 -9.61
N GLY A 75 -0.58 20.82 -10.25
CA GLY A 75 -0.64 20.59 -11.69
C GLY A 75 0.34 21.43 -12.51
N ASP A 76 1.23 22.19 -11.87
CA ASP A 76 2.28 22.95 -12.57
C ASP A 76 3.50 22.07 -12.85
N LEU A 77 3.33 21.17 -13.83
CA LEU A 77 4.32 20.15 -14.16
C LEU A 77 5.64 20.75 -14.66
N ASN A 78 5.63 21.95 -15.24
CA ASN A 78 6.84 22.62 -15.71
C ASN A 78 7.70 23.11 -14.54
N ARG A 79 7.11 23.84 -13.58
CA ARG A 79 7.88 24.29 -12.40
C ARG A 79 8.28 23.12 -11.51
N ALA A 80 7.41 22.12 -11.36
CA ALA A 80 7.73 20.89 -10.65
C ALA A 80 8.99 20.22 -11.22
N LYS A 81 9.03 20.03 -12.56
CA LYS A 81 10.19 19.46 -13.26
C LYS A 81 11.45 20.29 -13.05
N THR A 82 11.39 21.61 -13.20
CA THR A 82 12.53 22.51 -13.03
C THR A 82 13.16 22.41 -11.64
N ILE A 83 12.34 22.20 -10.60
CA ILE A 83 12.84 22.08 -9.22
C ILE A 83 13.33 20.66 -8.92
N ILE A 84 12.64 19.62 -9.38
CA ILE A 84 12.92 18.23 -9.02
C ILE A 84 14.09 17.63 -9.81
N GLU A 85 14.23 17.93 -11.10
CA GLU A 85 15.27 17.32 -11.94
C GLU A 85 16.70 17.53 -11.41
N PRO A 86 17.10 18.74 -10.96
CA PRO A 86 18.41 18.94 -10.37
C PRO A 86 18.66 18.08 -9.12
N LEU A 87 17.60 17.82 -8.33
CA LEU A 87 17.70 17.05 -7.09
C LEU A 87 18.07 15.59 -7.35
N LEU A 88 17.74 15.03 -8.52
CA LEU A 88 18.06 13.63 -8.88
C LEU A 88 19.57 13.33 -8.86
N ASN A 89 20.40 14.34 -9.08
CA ASN A 89 21.86 14.22 -9.09
C ASN A 89 22.50 14.55 -7.72
N SER A 90 21.69 14.93 -6.72
CA SER A 90 22.18 15.16 -5.36
C SER A 90 22.57 13.85 -4.67
N LYS A 91 23.53 13.93 -3.72
CA LYS A 91 23.85 12.83 -2.82
C LYS A 91 22.69 12.47 -1.90
N GLU A 92 21.82 13.44 -1.61
CA GLU A 92 20.64 13.30 -0.75
C GLU A 92 19.41 12.78 -1.50
N ALA A 93 19.52 12.55 -2.82
CA ALA A 93 18.43 12.03 -3.63
C ALA A 93 18.00 10.65 -3.13
N ASP A 94 16.78 10.60 -2.56
CA ASP A 94 16.09 9.43 -2.03
C ASP A 94 15.07 8.85 -3.03
N VAL A 95 14.39 7.76 -2.66
CA VAL A 95 13.32 7.14 -3.45
C VAL A 95 12.24 8.16 -3.86
N GLN A 96 11.81 9.01 -2.92
CA GLN A 96 10.70 9.93 -3.12
C GLN A 96 10.98 10.94 -4.23
N VAL A 97 12.22 11.44 -4.36
CA VAL A 97 12.59 12.36 -5.45
C VAL A 97 12.44 11.69 -6.81
N TYR A 98 12.83 10.41 -6.93
CA TYR A 98 12.64 9.65 -8.16
C TYR A 98 11.16 9.36 -8.46
N GLN A 99 10.34 9.09 -7.43
CA GLN A 99 8.90 8.94 -7.59
C GLN A 99 8.25 10.25 -8.08
N ILE A 100 8.59 11.39 -7.48
CA ILE A 100 8.08 12.69 -7.91
C ILE A 100 8.49 12.96 -9.36
N ALA A 101 9.76 12.73 -9.72
CA ALA A 101 10.23 12.90 -11.09
C ALA A 101 9.49 11.97 -12.08
N GLY A 102 9.36 10.69 -11.74
CA GLY A 102 8.60 9.71 -12.52
C GLY A 102 7.16 10.17 -12.74
N ASN A 103 6.46 10.53 -11.66
CA ASN A 103 5.08 11.02 -11.70
C ASN A 103 4.92 12.29 -12.53
N ILE A 104 5.86 13.22 -12.48
CA ILE A 104 5.87 14.40 -13.35
C ILE A 104 5.89 13.97 -14.83
N TYR A 105 6.77 13.05 -15.23
CA TYR A 105 6.81 12.58 -16.62
C TYR A 105 5.59 11.75 -17.00
N VAL A 106 5.05 10.94 -16.09
CA VAL A 106 3.78 10.23 -16.31
C VAL A 106 2.65 11.22 -16.57
N SER A 107 2.49 12.25 -15.73
CA SER A 107 1.45 13.27 -15.92
C SER A 107 1.63 14.12 -17.17
N ARG A 108 2.85 14.19 -17.72
CA ARG A 108 3.16 14.85 -19.00
C ARG A 108 3.00 13.94 -20.21
N GLU A 109 2.66 12.67 -20.00
CA GLU A 109 2.65 11.65 -21.04
C GLU A 109 4.04 11.38 -21.68
N ASP A 110 5.12 11.77 -20.99
CA ASP A 110 6.52 11.56 -21.37
C ASP A 110 7.00 10.14 -20.98
N TRP A 111 6.23 9.15 -21.41
CA TRP A 111 6.30 7.73 -21.01
C TRP A 111 7.68 7.09 -21.06
N LYS A 112 8.40 7.28 -22.17
CA LYS A 112 9.74 6.72 -22.36
C LYS A 112 10.75 7.30 -21.38
N VAL A 113 10.53 8.56 -20.97
CA VAL A 113 11.38 9.23 -19.99
C VAL A 113 11.04 8.73 -18.59
N ALA A 114 9.75 8.59 -18.27
CA ALA A 114 9.30 8.00 -17.00
C ALA A 114 9.87 6.59 -16.79
N GLN A 115 9.80 5.73 -17.82
CA GLN A 115 10.35 4.38 -17.75
C GLN A 115 11.87 4.39 -17.49
N LYS A 116 12.65 5.17 -18.25
CA LYS A 116 14.09 5.32 -18.01
C LYS A 116 14.39 5.87 -16.61
N MET A 117 13.52 6.73 -16.08
CA MET A 117 13.66 7.28 -14.74
C MET A 117 13.48 6.19 -13.68
N TYR A 118 12.41 5.39 -13.77
CA TYR A 118 12.20 4.27 -12.84
C TYR A 118 13.27 3.19 -12.97
N GLU A 119 13.75 2.89 -14.18
CA GLU A 119 14.90 1.98 -14.35
C GLU A 119 16.17 2.51 -13.68
N LYS A 120 16.44 3.83 -13.78
CA LYS A 120 17.57 4.46 -13.08
C LYS A 120 17.36 4.40 -11.56
N ALA A 121 16.15 4.69 -11.09
CA ALA A 121 15.80 4.66 -9.68
C ALA A 121 15.97 3.26 -9.09
N LEU A 122 15.46 2.22 -9.76
CA LEU A 122 15.57 0.82 -9.34
C LEU A 122 17.01 0.30 -9.38
N ARG A 123 17.89 0.83 -10.24
CA ARG A 123 19.33 0.53 -10.15
C ARG A 123 19.98 1.14 -8.91
N LYS A 124 19.51 2.30 -8.44
CA LYS A 124 20.03 2.99 -7.25
C LYS A 124 19.43 2.44 -5.96
N PHE A 125 18.15 2.05 -6.00
CA PHE A 125 17.35 1.57 -4.88
C PHE A 125 16.66 0.25 -5.25
N PRO A 126 17.44 -0.85 -5.38
CA PRO A 126 16.91 -2.14 -5.81
C PRO A 126 15.98 -2.80 -4.80
N GLU A 127 15.93 -2.30 -3.56
CA GLU A 127 15.10 -2.83 -2.48
C GLU A 127 13.85 -1.96 -2.18
N SER A 128 13.49 -1.01 -3.06
CA SER A 128 12.32 -0.15 -2.85
C SER A 128 11.05 -0.74 -3.45
N GLY A 129 10.12 -1.16 -2.58
CA GLY A 129 8.80 -1.63 -2.97
C GLY A 129 7.99 -0.55 -3.70
N GLU A 130 8.15 0.71 -3.31
CA GLU A 130 7.48 1.85 -3.92
C GLU A 130 7.86 2.03 -5.40
N LEU A 131 9.15 1.96 -5.73
CA LEU A 131 9.61 2.13 -7.10
C LEU A 131 9.15 0.98 -8.01
N TYR A 132 9.14 -0.25 -7.49
CA TYR A 132 8.56 -1.37 -8.21
C TYR A 132 7.05 -1.19 -8.41
N ASN A 133 6.37 -0.58 -7.43
CA ASN A 133 4.96 -0.26 -7.53
C ASN A 133 4.66 0.74 -8.64
N ASP A 134 5.36 1.86 -8.63
CA ASP A 134 5.19 2.93 -9.60
C ASP A 134 5.57 2.50 -11.00
N ASN A 135 6.65 1.71 -11.15
CA ASN A 135 7.02 1.12 -12.42
C ASN A 135 5.93 0.15 -12.93
N GLY A 136 5.34 -0.67 -12.05
CA GLY A 136 4.23 -1.55 -12.42
C GLY A 136 2.98 -0.77 -12.85
N ASN A 137 2.64 0.31 -12.13
CA ASN A 137 1.52 1.20 -12.49
C ASN A 137 1.76 1.86 -13.85
N LEU A 138 2.98 2.31 -14.12
CA LEU A 138 3.37 2.85 -15.43
C LEU A 138 3.17 1.82 -16.53
N LEU A 139 3.64 0.59 -16.34
CA LEU A 139 3.52 -0.50 -17.31
C LEU A 139 2.05 -0.89 -17.56
N MET A 140 1.20 -0.86 -16.54
CA MET A 140 -0.24 -1.06 -16.71
C MET A 140 -0.90 -0.01 -17.57
N ASN A 141 -0.50 1.26 -17.44
CA ASN A 141 -1.04 2.33 -18.28
C ASN A 141 -0.74 2.07 -19.76
N PHE A 142 0.32 1.33 -20.07
CA PHE A 142 0.64 0.85 -21.43
C PHE A 142 0.04 -0.51 -21.78
N LYS A 143 -0.84 -1.05 -20.94
CA LYS A 143 -1.45 -2.38 -21.13
C LYS A 143 -0.40 -3.50 -21.21
N MET A 144 0.80 -3.28 -20.66
CA MET A 144 1.85 -4.29 -20.57
C MET A 144 1.63 -5.13 -19.31
N TYR A 145 0.54 -5.91 -19.30
CA TYR A 145 0.03 -6.60 -18.11
C TYR A 145 1.07 -7.53 -17.46
N ASP A 146 1.79 -8.32 -18.26
CA ASP A 146 2.82 -9.24 -17.76
C ASP A 146 3.99 -8.48 -17.12
N ALA A 147 4.45 -7.41 -17.77
CA ALA A 147 5.56 -6.62 -17.28
C ALA A 147 5.18 -5.88 -15.98
N ALA A 148 3.96 -5.36 -15.92
CA ALA A 148 3.43 -4.72 -14.73
C ALA A 148 3.34 -5.68 -13.55
N LEU A 149 2.76 -6.87 -13.75
CA LEU A 149 2.70 -7.89 -12.73
C LEU A 149 4.09 -8.27 -12.23
N ASN A 150 5.03 -8.54 -13.14
CA ASN A 150 6.40 -8.85 -12.78
C ASN A 150 7.08 -7.73 -11.98
N SER A 151 6.73 -6.46 -12.25
CA SER A 151 7.23 -5.34 -11.46
C SER A 151 6.72 -5.40 -10.02
N TRP A 152 5.41 -5.59 -9.80
CA TRP A 152 4.87 -5.69 -8.45
C TRP A 152 5.32 -6.94 -7.71
N LEU A 153 5.46 -8.07 -8.41
CA LEU A 153 5.99 -9.31 -7.83
C LEU A 153 7.44 -9.13 -7.36
N LYS A 154 8.29 -8.46 -8.15
CA LYS A 154 9.63 -8.06 -7.68
C LYS A 154 9.56 -7.10 -6.51
N GLY A 155 8.59 -6.19 -6.50
CA GLY A 155 8.33 -5.33 -5.35
C GLY A 155 8.01 -6.11 -4.08
N ILE A 156 7.20 -7.16 -4.17
CA ILE A 156 6.90 -8.08 -3.06
C ILE A 156 8.17 -8.84 -2.63
N GLU A 157 8.96 -9.34 -3.58
CA GLU A 157 10.21 -10.05 -3.30
C GLU A 157 11.23 -9.16 -2.57
N LYS A 158 11.34 -7.90 -2.98
CA LYS A 158 12.37 -6.95 -2.51
C LYS A 158 11.97 -6.19 -1.26
N ASP A 159 10.70 -5.82 -1.17
CA ASP A 159 10.12 -5.16 -0.01
C ASP A 159 8.71 -5.73 0.22
N PRO A 160 8.62 -6.84 0.98
CA PRO A 160 7.34 -7.47 1.28
C PRO A 160 6.50 -6.64 2.26
N THR A 161 7.02 -5.49 2.74
CA THR A 161 6.30 -4.62 3.67
C THR A 161 5.54 -3.50 2.96
N PHE A 162 5.68 -3.37 1.64
CA PHE A 162 4.94 -2.38 0.85
C PHE A 162 3.58 -2.91 0.34
N PRO A 163 2.43 -2.49 0.94
CA PRO A 163 1.12 -3.07 0.63
C PRO A 163 0.66 -2.84 -0.81
N GLY A 164 1.16 -1.77 -1.45
CA GLY A 164 0.75 -1.38 -2.79
C GLY A 164 1.02 -2.47 -3.84
N ASN A 165 2.09 -3.23 -3.67
CA ASN A 165 2.44 -4.30 -4.61
C ASN A 165 1.47 -5.47 -4.53
N TYR A 166 1.05 -5.88 -3.33
CA TYR A 166 0.04 -6.91 -3.13
C TYR A 166 -1.31 -6.51 -3.69
N TYR A 167 -1.77 -5.28 -3.43
CA TYR A 167 -3.02 -4.78 -3.99
C TYR A 167 -3.05 -4.85 -5.52
N ASN A 168 -2.00 -4.35 -6.17
CA ASN A 168 -1.96 -4.33 -7.63
C ASN A 168 -1.79 -5.73 -8.23
N ALA A 169 -0.97 -6.59 -7.61
CA ALA A 169 -0.82 -7.97 -8.02
C ALA A 169 -2.16 -8.72 -7.90
N THR A 170 -2.90 -8.58 -6.80
CA THR A 170 -4.23 -9.17 -6.62
C THR A 170 -5.22 -8.72 -7.69
N LYS A 171 -5.28 -7.42 -7.98
CA LYS A 171 -6.13 -6.88 -9.04
C LYS A 171 -5.77 -7.44 -10.41
N THR A 172 -4.50 -7.60 -10.71
CA THR A 172 -4.09 -8.19 -11.99
C THR A 172 -4.40 -9.68 -12.04
N TYR A 173 -4.13 -10.44 -10.97
CA TYR A 173 -4.51 -11.84 -10.88
C TYR A 173 -6.02 -12.08 -10.96
N SER A 174 -6.87 -11.12 -10.58
CA SER A 174 -8.32 -11.29 -10.72
C SER A 174 -8.76 -11.44 -12.19
N PHE A 175 -8.00 -10.87 -13.12
CA PHE A 175 -8.17 -11.05 -14.57
C PHE A 175 -7.48 -12.30 -15.14
N SER A 176 -6.81 -13.08 -14.30
CA SER A 176 -6.13 -14.33 -14.67
C SER A 176 -6.86 -15.57 -14.16
N ASN A 177 -6.51 -16.74 -14.68
CA ASN A 177 -7.04 -18.01 -14.18
C ASN A 177 -6.35 -18.53 -12.89
N ASN A 178 -5.82 -17.62 -12.05
CA ASN A 178 -5.09 -17.96 -10.82
C ASN A 178 -5.77 -17.38 -9.57
N PRO A 179 -6.92 -17.93 -9.11
CA PRO A 179 -7.59 -17.45 -7.90
C PRO A 179 -6.76 -17.64 -6.62
N MET A 180 -5.80 -18.57 -6.58
CA MET A 180 -4.90 -18.76 -5.44
C MET A 180 -4.16 -17.47 -5.07
N TRP A 181 -3.50 -16.83 -6.04
CA TRP A 181 -2.72 -15.62 -5.77
C TRP A 181 -3.62 -14.43 -5.41
N CYS A 182 -4.84 -14.37 -5.95
CA CYS A 182 -5.83 -13.40 -5.48
C CYS A 182 -6.17 -13.61 -4.00
N ILE A 183 -6.33 -14.87 -3.58
CA ILE A 183 -6.64 -15.22 -2.19
C ILE A 183 -5.49 -14.82 -1.27
N LEU A 184 -4.29 -15.27 -1.58
CA LEU A 184 -3.11 -15.04 -0.75
C LEU A 184 -2.75 -13.55 -0.68
N TYR A 185 -2.50 -12.90 -1.83
CA TYR A 185 -2.08 -11.51 -1.84
C TYR A 185 -3.19 -10.53 -1.47
N GLY A 186 -4.44 -10.86 -1.79
CA GLY A 186 -5.60 -10.06 -1.39
C GLY A 186 -5.73 -10.01 0.12
N GLU A 187 -5.59 -11.16 0.77
CA GLU A 187 -5.67 -11.23 2.22
C GLU A 187 -4.44 -10.65 2.93
N VAL A 188 -3.23 -10.83 2.37
CA VAL A 188 -2.02 -10.13 2.85
C VAL A 188 -2.25 -8.62 2.83
N PHE A 189 -2.67 -8.08 1.67
CA PHE A 189 -2.95 -6.65 1.52
C PHE A 189 -3.97 -6.14 2.55
N MET A 190 -5.10 -6.83 2.70
CA MET A 190 -6.15 -6.40 3.63
C MET A 190 -5.68 -6.37 5.09
N ASN A 191 -4.72 -7.21 5.48
CA ASN A 191 -4.15 -7.20 6.84
C ASN A 191 -2.99 -6.21 7.03
N MET A 192 -2.40 -5.70 5.96
CA MET A 192 -1.44 -4.59 6.01
C MET A 192 -2.15 -3.24 5.98
N GLU A 193 -3.21 -3.12 5.16
CA GLU A 193 -4.01 -1.92 4.95
C GLU A 193 -5.50 -2.24 5.19
N SER A 194 -5.93 -2.24 6.46
CA SER A 194 -7.24 -2.80 6.87
C SER A 194 -8.43 -1.84 6.81
N PHE A 195 -8.20 -0.53 6.72
CA PHE A 195 -9.24 0.48 6.88
C PHE A 195 -9.24 1.51 5.74
N THR A 196 -9.24 1.06 4.49
CA THR A 196 -9.27 1.94 3.31
C THR A 196 -10.32 1.51 2.28
N THR A 197 -10.57 2.37 1.29
CA THR A 197 -11.44 2.05 0.15
C THR A 197 -10.89 0.89 -0.68
N ARG A 198 -9.56 0.79 -0.79
CA ARG A 198 -8.88 -0.34 -1.46
C ARG A 198 -9.15 -1.66 -0.75
N THR A 199 -9.22 -1.68 0.58
CA THR A 199 -9.63 -2.88 1.35
C THR A 199 -11.02 -3.36 0.93
N ALA A 200 -11.97 -2.44 0.74
CA ALA A 200 -13.33 -2.78 0.32
C ALA A 200 -13.38 -3.36 -1.11
N GLU A 201 -12.55 -2.85 -2.02
CA GLU A 201 -12.40 -3.41 -3.37
C GLU A 201 -11.83 -4.84 -3.34
N ILE A 202 -10.70 -5.02 -2.66
CA ILE A 202 -10.03 -6.33 -2.58
C ILE A 202 -10.89 -7.36 -1.87
N ARG A 203 -11.74 -6.95 -0.93
CA ARG A 203 -12.71 -7.83 -0.26
C ARG A 203 -13.60 -8.60 -1.25
N ASN A 204 -14.12 -7.90 -2.25
CA ASN A 204 -15.00 -8.51 -3.25
C ASN A 204 -14.20 -9.47 -4.15
N ILE A 205 -13.00 -9.06 -4.57
CA ILE A 205 -12.10 -9.92 -5.36
C ILE A 205 -11.74 -11.19 -4.60
N LEU A 206 -11.50 -11.08 -3.29
CA LEU A 206 -11.17 -12.21 -2.43
C LEU A 206 -12.31 -13.23 -2.36
N LEU A 207 -13.55 -12.79 -2.08
CA LEU A 207 -14.73 -13.66 -2.05
C LEU A 207 -14.97 -14.34 -3.40
N GLU A 208 -14.92 -13.59 -4.50
CA GLU A 208 -15.11 -14.14 -5.85
C GLU A 208 -13.98 -15.11 -6.24
N SER A 209 -12.76 -14.91 -5.74
CA SER A 209 -11.65 -15.83 -5.97
C SER A 209 -11.85 -17.16 -5.25
N TYR A 210 -12.42 -17.17 -4.05
CA TYR A 210 -12.84 -18.41 -3.38
C TYR A 210 -13.93 -19.13 -4.17
N LYS A 211 -14.97 -18.42 -4.61
CA LYS A 211 -16.03 -19.00 -5.46
C LYS A 211 -15.45 -19.60 -6.73
N ARG A 212 -14.57 -18.88 -7.44
CA ARG A 212 -13.93 -19.37 -8.67
C ARG A 212 -13.07 -20.61 -8.43
N LEU A 213 -12.24 -20.60 -7.38
CA LEU A 213 -11.36 -21.73 -7.04
C LEU A 213 -12.15 -23.03 -6.86
N PHE A 214 -13.34 -22.93 -6.30
CA PHE A 214 -14.17 -24.07 -5.94
C PHE A 214 -15.23 -24.44 -6.97
N ASN A 215 -15.64 -23.49 -7.81
CA ASN A 215 -16.53 -23.73 -8.94
C ASN A 215 -15.81 -24.45 -10.11
N ASP A 216 -14.48 -24.35 -10.17
CA ASP A 216 -13.67 -25.08 -11.14
C ASP A 216 -12.68 -26.03 -10.43
N PRO A 217 -13.09 -27.29 -10.14
CA PRO A 217 -12.22 -28.27 -9.50
C PRO A 217 -10.92 -28.55 -10.27
N SER A 218 -10.86 -28.25 -11.58
CA SER A 218 -9.62 -28.42 -12.34
C SER A 218 -8.49 -27.51 -11.86
N LEU A 219 -8.82 -26.38 -11.21
CA LEU A 219 -7.85 -25.47 -10.59
C LEU A 219 -7.20 -26.06 -9.33
N LEU A 220 -7.84 -27.04 -8.70
CA LEU A 220 -7.35 -27.76 -7.52
C LEU A 220 -6.68 -29.09 -7.88
N ASN A 221 -6.95 -29.62 -9.07
CA ASN A 221 -6.31 -30.83 -9.57
C ASN A 221 -4.88 -30.53 -10.02
N SER A 222 -3.90 -30.80 -9.16
CA SER A 222 -2.51 -30.90 -9.60
C SER A 222 -2.35 -32.21 -10.38
N VAL A 223 -2.00 -32.16 -11.66
CA VAL A 223 -1.33 -33.30 -12.30
C VAL A 223 -0.05 -33.50 -11.50
N LEU A 224 0.03 -34.59 -10.73
CA LEU A 224 1.24 -34.98 -10.01
C LEU A 224 2.39 -35.02 -11.03
N PRO A 225 3.49 -34.29 -10.84
CA PRO A 225 4.72 -34.66 -11.51
C PRO A 225 5.10 -36.03 -10.98
N ASP A 226 5.12 -37.01 -11.88
CA ASP A 226 5.70 -38.34 -11.70
C ASP A 226 6.93 -38.26 -10.77
N GLU A 227 7.00 -39.08 -9.72
CA GLU A 227 8.02 -39.07 -8.66
C GLU A 227 9.49 -39.28 -9.14
N GLY A 228 9.74 -39.20 -10.46
CA GLY A 228 11.03 -39.49 -11.09
C GLY A 228 11.78 -38.32 -11.73
N LYS A 229 11.26 -37.08 -11.78
CA LYS A 229 11.97 -35.98 -12.48
C LYS A 229 12.72 -35.03 -11.54
N LYS A 230 14.05 -35.14 -11.59
CA LYS A 230 15.06 -34.27 -10.95
C LYS A 230 14.72 -32.78 -11.10
N LYS A 231 14.99 -32.03 -10.01
CA LYS A 231 15.01 -30.57 -9.87
C LYS A 231 15.49 -29.85 -11.16
N GLY A 232 14.54 -29.46 -12.01
CA GLY A 232 14.69 -28.44 -13.03
C GLY A 232 14.00 -27.16 -12.57
N ARG A 233 14.61 -25.99 -12.83
CA ARG A 233 14.07 -24.65 -12.56
C ARG A 233 12.83 -24.32 -13.42
N SER A 234 11.75 -25.08 -13.26
CA SER A 234 10.44 -24.82 -13.85
C SER A 234 9.40 -25.31 -12.84
N GLY A 235 8.90 -24.51 -11.89
CA GLY A 235 8.24 -23.23 -12.10
C GLY A 235 6.70 -23.35 -11.99
N ASP A 236 6.15 -24.48 -11.54
CA ASP A 236 4.93 -24.49 -10.73
C ASP A 236 5.45 -24.86 -9.33
N SER A 237 5.66 -23.84 -8.49
CA SER A 237 6.42 -23.96 -7.24
C SER A 237 5.77 -25.00 -6.33
N GLY A 238 6.55 -25.84 -5.65
CA GLY A 238 6.00 -26.87 -4.76
C GLY A 238 5.03 -26.31 -3.71
N PHE A 239 5.15 -25.03 -3.37
CA PHE A 239 4.17 -24.27 -2.60
C PHE A 239 2.78 -24.25 -3.24
N SER A 240 2.67 -23.86 -4.52
CA SER A 240 1.40 -23.81 -5.25
C SER A 240 0.74 -25.18 -5.33
N GLN A 241 1.52 -26.23 -5.55
CA GLN A 241 1.03 -27.60 -5.56
C GLN A 241 0.53 -28.04 -4.18
N ALA A 242 1.31 -27.78 -3.12
CA ALA A 242 0.91 -28.03 -1.75
C ALA A 242 -0.38 -27.29 -1.38
N TYR A 243 -0.53 -26.03 -1.81
CA TYR A 243 -1.73 -25.23 -1.56
C TYR A 243 -2.94 -25.85 -2.26
N LYS A 244 -2.83 -26.14 -3.56
CA LYS A 244 -3.91 -26.77 -4.36
C LYS A 244 -4.34 -28.10 -3.74
N GLN A 245 -3.37 -28.95 -3.37
CA GLN A 245 -3.65 -30.24 -2.74
C GLN A 245 -4.35 -30.08 -1.39
N THR A 246 -3.88 -29.17 -0.54
CA THR A 246 -4.48 -28.91 0.78
C THR A 246 -5.90 -28.36 0.66
N MET A 247 -6.12 -27.46 -0.29
CA MET A 247 -7.43 -26.86 -0.53
C MET A 247 -8.39 -27.82 -1.24
N GLY A 248 -7.89 -28.70 -2.11
CA GLY A 248 -8.64 -29.77 -2.77
C GLY A 248 -9.27 -30.76 -1.80
N LYS A 249 -8.63 -31.04 -0.66
CA LYS A 249 -9.22 -31.85 0.42
C LYS A 249 -10.52 -31.26 0.99
N GLN A 250 -10.74 -29.95 0.82
CA GLN A 250 -11.89 -29.24 1.41
C GLN A 250 -13.09 -29.12 0.46
N ILE A 251 -13.02 -29.67 -0.76
CA ILE A 251 -14.10 -29.58 -1.76
C ILE A 251 -15.44 -30.09 -1.22
N SER A 252 -15.45 -31.11 -0.35
CA SER A 252 -16.70 -31.64 0.21
C SER A 252 -17.42 -30.66 1.16
N VAL A 253 -16.72 -29.67 1.71
CA VAL A 253 -17.25 -28.71 2.71
C VAL A 253 -18.21 -27.70 2.07
N ILE A 254 -18.00 -27.38 0.80
CA ILE A 254 -18.67 -26.30 0.08
C ILE A 254 -19.76 -26.81 -0.87
N THR A 255 -20.20 -28.06 -0.71
CA THR A 255 -21.21 -28.68 -1.58
C THR A 255 -22.56 -27.95 -1.56
N GLY A 256 -22.86 -27.24 -0.47
CA GLY A 256 -24.04 -26.36 -0.33
C GLY A 256 -23.84 -24.93 -0.82
N GLY A 257 -22.62 -24.56 -1.26
CA GLY A 257 -22.25 -23.21 -1.67
C GLY A 257 -21.06 -22.64 -0.89
N VAL A 258 -20.57 -21.49 -1.36
CA VAL A 258 -19.49 -20.73 -0.71
C VAL A 258 -20.11 -19.59 0.08
N ASP A 259 -20.67 -19.94 1.24
CA ASP A 259 -21.15 -18.99 2.25
C ASP A 259 -20.10 -18.79 3.37
N LEU A 260 -20.44 -17.98 4.37
CA LEU A 260 -19.51 -17.64 5.43
C LEU A 260 -19.12 -18.84 6.29
N ASP A 261 -20.07 -19.69 6.66
CA ASP A 261 -19.83 -20.85 7.53
C ASP A 261 -18.99 -21.89 6.81
N ALA A 262 -19.25 -22.13 5.52
CA ALA A 262 -18.44 -22.97 4.67
C ALA A 262 -17.01 -22.41 4.54
N LEU A 263 -16.85 -21.09 4.33
CA LEU A 263 -15.53 -20.46 4.27
C LEU A 263 -14.75 -20.57 5.59
N VAL A 264 -15.39 -20.34 6.73
CA VAL A 264 -14.77 -20.53 8.05
C VAL A 264 -14.28 -21.96 8.21
N MET A 265 -15.11 -22.95 7.84
CA MET A 265 -14.76 -24.36 7.96
C MET A 265 -13.62 -24.76 7.00
N VAL A 266 -13.68 -24.36 5.73
CA VAL A 266 -12.61 -24.57 4.74
C VAL A 266 -11.30 -23.99 5.24
N ARG A 267 -11.30 -22.74 5.68
CA ARG A 267 -10.10 -22.02 6.11
C ARG A 267 -9.50 -22.61 7.39
N THR A 268 -10.36 -23.02 8.33
CA THR A 268 -9.93 -23.71 9.55
C THR A 268 -9.24 -25.04 9.21
N ARG A 269 -9.88 -25.88 8.39
CA ARG A 269 -9.32 -27.18 8.00
C ARG A 269 -8.04 -27.03 7.17
N PHE A 270 -8.01 -26.08 6.24
CA PHE A 270 -6.80 -25.76 5.48
C PHE A 270 -5.63 -25.43 6.40
N LEU A 271 -5.82 -24.56 7.40
CA LEU A 271 -4.76 -24.17 8.31
C LEU A 271 -4.20 -25.34 9.13
N LEU A 272 -5.08 -26.23 9.59
CA LEU A 272 -4.68 -27.43 10.33
C LEU A 272 -3.94 -28.42 9.42
N ASP A 273 -4.46 -28.68 8.22
CA ASP A 273 -3.82 -29.59 7.26
C ASP A 273 -2.46 -29.04 6.78
N TRP A 274 -2.36 -27.73 6.56
CA TRP A 274 -1.13 -27.04 6.16
C TRP A 274 -0.06 -27.10 7.27
N ASP A 275 -0.44 -26.79 8.51
CA ASP A 275 0.49 -26.83 9.67
C ASP A 275 1.09 -28.23 9.84
N ASN A 276 0.26 -29.27 9.69
CA ASN A 276 0.69 -30.67 9.82
C ASN A 276 1.56 -31.17 8.65
N SER A 277 1.35 -30.66 7.44
CA SER A 277 1.92 -31.27 6.22
C SER A 277 3.01 -30.43 5.55
N TYR A 278 2.91 -29.11 5.61
CA TYR A 278 3.65 -28.22 4.72
C TYR A 278 4.32 -27.02 5.40
N ALA A 279 3.87 -26.59 6.59
CA ALA A 279 4.39 -25.37 7.24
C ALA A 279 5.90 -25.38 7.49
N SER A 280 6.51 -26.55 7.71
CA SER A 280 7.98 -26.65 7.86
C SER A 280 8.74 -26.44 6.56
N ASN A 281 8.15 -26.83 5.42
CA ASN A 281 8.76 -26.68 4.09
C ASN A 281 8.43 -25.32 3.46
N TYR A 282 7.29 -24.75 3.85
CA TYR A 282 6.70 -23.55 3.30
C TYR A 282 6.15 -22.67 4.44
N PRO A 283 7.03 -22.06 5.26
CA PRO A 283 6.61 -21.08 6.25
C PRO A 283 5.92 -19.91 5.55
N ASP A 284 4.82 -19.41 6.12
CA ASP A 284 4.06 -18.32 5.52
C ASP A 284 3.46 -17.43 6.62
N ALA A 285 3.79 -16.14 6.58
CA ALA A 285 3.38 -15.18 7.61
C ALA A 285 1.85 -15.00 7.67
N LEU A 286 1.14 -15.10 6.54
CA LEU A 286 -0.31 -15.00 6.53
C LEU A 286 -0.92 -16.21 7.25
N PHE A 287 -0.44 -17.42 6.94
CA PHE A 287 -0.95 -18.62 7.61
C PHE A 287 -0.60 -18.63 9.11
N ASP A 288 0.58 -18.18 9.50
CA ASP A 288 0.94 -18.06 10.92
C ASP A 288 0.04 -17.06 11.65
N PHE A 289 -0.23 -15.93 11.00
CA PHE A 289 -1.13 -14.89 11.50
C PHE A 289 -2.56 -15.42 11.70
N GLN A 290 -3.08 -16.15 10.73
CA GLN A 290 -4.38 -16.81 10.80
C GLN A 290 -4.42 -17.89 11.90
N ARG A 291 -3.40 -18.75 12.00
CA ARG A 291 -3.33 -19.79 13.05
C ARG A 291 -3.27 -19.18 14.45
N LYS A 292 -2.61 -18.03 14.62
CA LYS A 292 -2.62 -17.30 15.89
C LYS A 292 -4.04 -16.82 16.23
N MET A 293 -4.76 -16.21 15.29
CA MET A 293 -6.16 -15.81 15.52
C MET A 293 -7.08 -17.00 15.81
N LEU A 294 -6.84 -18.16 15.18
CA LEU A 294 -7.56 -19.40 15.49
C LEU A 294 -7.33 -19.86 16.93
N LYS A 295 -6.07 -19.87 17.38
CA LYS A 295 -5.72 -20.25 18.77
C LYS A 295 -6.29 -19.29 19.82
N GLU A 296 -6.38 -18.01 19.49
CA GLU A 296 -6.91 -16.95 20.37
C GLU A 296 -8.45 -16.84 20.34
N GLY A 297 -9.15 -17.69 19.56
CA GLY A 297 -10.61 -17.63 19.44
C GLY A 297 -11.13 -16.41 18.67
N LEU A 298 -10.28 -15.76 17.87
CA LEU A 298 -10.61 -14.55 17.11
C LEU A 298 -11.00 -14.84 15.64
N PHE A 299 -10.86 -16.09 15.21
CA PHE A 299 -10.96 -16.44 13.79
C PHE A 299 -12.36 -16.25 13.21
N ASP A 300 -13.42 -16.46 13.98
CA ASP A 300 -14.79 -16.22 13.49
C ASP A 300 -15.03 -14.72 13.22
N ALA A 301 -14.67 -13.86 14.17
CA ALA A 301 -14.74 -12.41 13.99
C ALA A 301 -13.85 -11.91 12.85
N TYR A 302 -12.69 -12.53 12.67
CA TYR A 302 -11.80 -12.26 11.54
C TYR A 302 -12.45 -12.60 10.19
N ASN A 303 -13.06 -13.78 10.06
CA ASN A 303 -13.76 -14.18 8.83
C ASN A 303 -15.01 -13.34 8.57
N GLN A 304 -15.72 -12.90 9.62
CA GLN A 304 -16.81 -11.93 9.50
C GLN A 304 -16.31 -10.61 8.92
N TRP A 305 -15.20 -10.06 9.42
CA TRP A 305 -14.60 -8.84 8.88
C TRP A 305 -14.12 -9.02 7.42
N LEU A 306 -13.59 -10.20 7.11
CA LEU A 306 -13.03 -10.52 5.80
C LEU A 306 -14.12 -10.69 4.74
N PHE A 307 -15.21 -11.43 5.03
CA PHE A 307 -16.19 -11.79 4.00
C PHE A 307 -17.60 -11.23 4.24
N GLY A 308 -17.99 -11.02 5.50
CA GLY A 308 -19.35 -10.61 5.88
C GLY A 308 -19.91 -9.44 5.06
N PRO A 309 -19.17 -8.32 4.93
CA PRO A 309 -19.62 -7.18 4.12
C PRO A 309 -19.88 -7.50 2.64
N ALA A 310 -19.07 -8.38 2.04
CA ALA A 310 -19.18 -8.76 0.63
C ALA A 310 -20.27 -9.82 0.39
N ILE A 311 -20.52 -10.69 1.36
CA ILE A 311 -21.59 -11.70 1.31
C ILE A 311 -22.95 -11.04 1.53
N ASN A 312 -23.11 -10.34 2.66
CA ASN A 312 -24.35 -9.68 3.04
C ASN A 312 -24.09 -8.59 4.08
N GLN A 313 -24.05 -7.34 3.63
CA GLN A 313 -23.79 -6.17 4.48
C GLN A 313 -24.80 -6.02 5.63
N ALA A 314 -26.07 -6.38 5.44
CA ALA A 314 -27.09 -6.26 6.48
C ALA A 314 -26.90 -7.33 7.56
N ALA A 315 -26.67 -8.58 7.16
CA ALA A 315 -26.37 -9.67 8.09
C ALA A 315 -25.08 -9.41 8.88
N TYR A 316 -24.04 -8.90 8.21
CA TYR A 316 -22.79 -8.52 8.87
C TYR A 316 -23.00 -7.45 9.95
N ARG A 317 -23.78 -6.39 9.65
CA ARG A 317 -24.13 -5.36 10.65
C ARG A 317 -24.93 -5.93 11.82
N GLY A 318 -25.86 -6.84 11.55
CA GLY A 318 -26.59 -7.55 12.60
C GLY A 318 -25.66 -8.38 13.47
N TRP A 319 -24.74 -9.12 12.86
CA TRP A 319 -23.77 -9.97 13.56
C TRP A 319 -22.82 -9.14 14.44
N THR A 320 -22.25 -8.04 13.93
CA THR A 320 -21.33 -7.19 14.70
C THR A 320 -22.02 -6.45 15.85
N ALA A 321 -23.33 -6.18 15.73
CA ALA A 321 -24.12 -5.63 16.83
C ALA A 321 -24.38 -6.67 17.92
N LEU A 322 -24.69 -7.92 17.55
CA LEU A 322 -24.98 -9.01 18.48
C LEU A 322 -23.72 -9.56 19.16
N HIS A 323 -22.57 -9.56 18.46
CA HIS A 323 -21.28 -10.09 18.91
C HIS A 323 -20.28 -8.96 19.14
N LYS A 324 -20.74 -7.88 19.78
CA LYS A 324 -19.97 -6.64 19.89
C LYS A 324 -18.65 -6.86 20.62
N GLN A 325 -18.66 -7.64 21.71
CA GLN A 325 -17.48 -7.87 22.53
C GLN A 325 -16.41 -8.65 21.75
N GLU A 326 -16.82 -9.70 21.03
CA GLU A 326 -15.96 -10.52 20.19
C GLU A 326 -15.36 -9.67 19.06
N TYR A 327 -16.19 -8.89 18.38
CA TYR A 327 -15.76 -8.05 17.27
C TYR A 327 -14.83 -6.91 17.71
N ASP A 328 -15.11 -6.26 18.85
CA ASP A 328 -14.24 -5.22 19.43
C ASP A 328 -12.89 -5.82 19.83
N THR A 329 -12.89 -7.03 20.40
CA THR A 329 -11.67 -7.76 20.79
C THR A 329 -10.81 -8.06 19.57
N PHE A 330 -11.42 -8.61 18.51
CA PHE A 330 -10.75 -8.81 17.23
C PHE A 330 -10.22 -7.49 16.63
N SER A 331 -11.05 -6.44 16.60
CA SER A 331 -10.67 -5.15 16.03
C SER A 331 -9.47 -4.53 16.75
N LYS A 332 -9.43 -4.64 18.09
CA LYS A 332 -8.30 -4.21 18.91
C LYS A 332 -7.05 -5.07 18.63
N TYR A 333 -7.22 -6.39 18.52
CA TYR A 333 -6.14 -7.30 18.18
C TYR A 333 -5.51 -6.92 16.83
N GLN A 334 -6.32 -6.75 15.78
CA GLN A 334 -5.85 -6.42 14.43
C GLN A 334 -5.06 -5.11 14.40
N ARG A 335 -5.55 -4.04 15.04
CA ARG A 335 -4.84 -2.75 15.10
C ARG A 335 -3.48 -2.83 15.78
N ASN A 336 -3.36 -3.69 16.79
CA ASN A 336 -2.14 -3.83 17.57
C ASN A 336 -1.17 -4.88 17.00
N ASN A 337 -1.65 -5.74 16.09
CA ASN A 337 -0.90 -6.84 15.51
C ASN A 337 -1.08 -6.83 13.99
N PRO A 338 -0.60 -5.80 13.26
CA PRO A 338 -0.65 -5.82 11.80
C PRO A 338 0.16 -7.00 11.27
N LEU A 339 -0.30 -7.60 10.17
CA LEU A 339 0.46 -8.65 9.48
C LEU A 339 1.81 -8.08 9.02
N LYS A 340 2.88 -8.85 9.24
CA LYS A 340 4.23 -8.52 8.79
C LYS A 340 4.75 -9.65 7.89
N PRO A 341 4.62 -9.51 6.56
CA PRO A 341 5.24 -10.45 5.62
C PRO A 341 6.76 -10.53 5.82
N ARG A 342 7.34 -11.71 5.56
CA ARG A 342 8.78 -11.97 5.75
C ARG A 342 9.53 -12.00 4.40
N PRO A 343 10.76 -11.44 4.29
CA PRO A 343 11.49 -11.36 3.02
C PRO A 343 11.81 -12.70 2.35
N ASP A 344 11.90 -13.78 3.12
CA ASP A 344 12.21 -15.13 2.63
C ASP A 344 10.99 -15.91 2.13
N GLU A 345 9.79 -15.32 2.21
CA GLU A 345 8.50 -15.99 1.90
C GLU A 345 7.93 -15.58 0.55
N TYR A 346 8.78 -15.66 -0.48
CA TYR A 346 8.38 -15.42 -1.85
C TYR A 346 8.23 -16.73 -2.62
N TYR A 347 6.98 -17.18 -2.81
CA TYR A 347 6.65 -18.46 -3.44
C TYR A 347 6.10 -18.37 -4.86
N ASN A 348 5.89 -17.15 -5.34
CA ASN A 348 5.25 -16.88 -6.62
C ASN A 348 6.18 -17.13 -7.80
N ASP A 349 5.68 -17.84 -8.81
CA ASP A 349 6.46 -18.27 -9.98
C ASP A 349 6.44 -17.26 -11.13
N GLY A 350 5.78 -16.11 -10.97
CA GLY A 350 5.68 -15.06 -11.99
C GLY A 350 4.80 -15.43 -13.18
N LYS A 351 4.10 -16.58 -13.14
CA LYS A 351 3.25 -16.98 -14.26
C LYS A 351 1.94 -16.22 -14.26
N PHE A 352 1.58 -15.74 -15.44
CA PHE A 352 0.32 -15.06 -15.70
C PHE A 352 -0.29 -15.55 -17.00
N SER A 353 -1.59 -15.77 -16.97
CA SER A 353 -2.40 -16.06 -18.14
C SER A 353 -3.72 -15.31 -17.99
N LEU A 354 -3.97 -14.37 -18.90
CA LEU A 354 -5.27 -13.70 -18.97
C LEU A 354 -6.35 -14.76 -19.16
N VAL A 355 -7.47 -14.63 -18.46
CA VAL A 355 -8.68 -15.34 -18.87
C VAL A 355 -9.06 -14.72 -20.22
N ASN A 356 -9.07 -15.52 -21.29
CA ASN A 356 -9.56 -15.07 -22.59
C ASN A 356 -11.01 -14.59 -22.39
N ALA A 357 -11.21 -13.29 -22.27
CA ALA A 357 -12.50 -12.70 -22.56
C ALA A 357 -12.68 -12.89 -24.06
N GLY A 358 -13.50 -13.86 -24.45
CA GLY A 358 -13.97 -13.95 -25.83
C GLY A 358 -14.52 -12.57 -26.21
N TYR A 359 -13.86 -11.92 -27.15
CA TYR A 359 -14.29 -10.64 -27.72
C TYR A 359 -15.63 -10.78 -28.42
#